data_AF-A0A3E3E1B7-F1
#
_entry.id   AF-A0A3E3E1B7-F1
#
_cell.length_a   1.000
_cell.length_b   1.000
_cell.length_c   1.000
_cell.angle_alpha   90.00
_cell.angle_beta   90.00
_cell.angle_gamma   90.00
#
_symmetry.space_group_name_H-M   'P 1'
#
loop_
_entity.id
_entity.type
_entity.pdbx_description
1 polymer ?
#
loop_
_entity_poly.entity_id
_entity_poly.type
_entity_poly.pdbx_seq_one_letter_code
_entity_poly.pdbx_strand_id
1 'polypeptide(L)'
;MKKSIYKENGIFSLIKSNLFGIILFLFIFIFIVSGINSLGSKSKEEEMKIAKDSINKAIVSCYAIEGKYPKDFNYLVKNYGVHINEYKYKVNYQIFASNILPDVTIIER
;
A
#
# COMPACT_ATOMS: atom_id res chain seq x y z
N MET A 1 3.80 38.42 -49.68
CA MET A 1 3.99 37.23 -48.84
C MET A 1 4.60 37.63 -47.49
N LYS A 2 3.79 37.93 -46.46
CA LYS A 2 4.27 38.34 -45.13
C LYS A 2 3.22 37.94 -44.08
N LYS A 3 3.34 36.72 -43.52
CA LYS A 3 2.60 36.33 -42.30
C LYS A 3 3.19 35.05 -41.71
N SER A 4 4.36 35.14 -41.07
CA SER A 4 4.94 33.99 -40.34
C SER A 4 5.78 34.37 -39.10
N ILE A 5 5.68 35.58 -38.56
CA ILE A 5 6.60 36.03 -37.48
C ILE A 5 5.87 36.71 -36.29
N TYR A 6 4.66 36.26 -35.95
CA TYR A 6 3.95 36.79 -34.75
C TYR A 6 3.25 35.68 -33.96
N LYS A 7 3.98 34.66 -33.50
CA LYS A 7 3.37 33.59 -32.67
C LYS A 7 4.14 33.18 -31.41
N GLU A 8 5.36 33.65 -31.18
CA GLU A 8 6.12 33.29 -29.97
C GLU A 8 5.78 34.14 -28.72
N ASN A 9 5.26 35.35 -28.87
CA ASN A 9 5.09 36.28 -27.74
C ASN A 9 3.77 36.13 -26.96
N GLY A 10 2.79 35.41 -27.50
CA GLY A 10 1.46 35.27 -26.87
C GLY A 10 1.48 34.44 -25.58
N ILE A 11 2.34 33.42 -25.51
CA ILE A 11 2.49 32.56 -24.33
C ILE A 11 3.14 33.36 -23.19
N PHE A 12 4.18 34.14 -23.50
CA PHE A 12 4.88 34.94 -22.51
C PHE A 12 4.01 36.06 -21.92
N SER A 13 3.13 36.68 -22.72
CA SER A 13 2.17 37.67 -22.21
C SER A 13 1.09 37.05 -21.32
N LEU A 14 0.61 35.86 -21.66
CA LEU A 14 -0.38 35.12 -20.86
C LEU A 14 0.20 34.61 -19.53
N ILE A 15 1.47 34.19 -19.52
CA ILE A 15 2.18 33.83 -18.29
C ILE A 15 2.38 35.06 -17.41
N LYS A 16 2.74 36.21 -18.00
CA LYS A 16 2.97 37.45 -17.26
C LYS A 16 1.68 38.01 -16.64
N SER A 17 0.53 37.90 -17.31
CA SER A 17 -0.76 38.33 -16.78
C SER A 17 -1.30 37.42 -15.68
N ASN A 18 -0.94 36.13 -15.69
CA ASN A 18 -1.43 35.12 -14.74
C ASN A 18 -0.34 34.61 -13.77
N LEU A 19 0.75 35.36 -13.62
CA LEU A 19 1.94 34.94 -12.87
C LEU A 19 1.61 34.51 -11.43
N PHE A 20 0.72 35.25 -10.76
CA PHE A 20 0.29 34.92 -9.40
C PHE A 20 -0.45 33.58 -9.32
N GLY A 21 -1.37 33.31 -10.26
CA GLY A 21 -2.12 32.06 -10.32
C GLY A 21 -1.20 30.86 -10.60
N ILE A 22 -0.21 31.04 -11.47
CA ILE A 22 0.79 30.01 -11.79
C ILE A 22 1.64 29.68 -10.55
N ILE A 23 2.12 30.70 -9.83
CA ILE A 23 2.91 30.51 -8.60
C ILE A 23 2.08 29.78 -7.54
N LEU A 24 0.84 30.20 -7.32
CA LEU A 24 -0.05 29.56 -6.35
C LEU A 24 -0.32 28.09 -6.71
N PHE A 25 -0.56 27.80 -7.99
CA PHE A 25 -0.75 26.44 -8.48
C PHE A 25 0.48 25.57 -8.25
N LEU A 26 1.68 26.08 -8.61
CA LEU A 26 2.94 25.38 -8.36
C LEU A 26 3.17 25.13 -6.87
N PHE A 27 2.85 26.10 -6.01
CA PHE A 27 2.98 25.96 -4.57
C PHE A 27 2.08 24.86 -4.02
N ILE A 28 0.80 24.86 -4.40
CA ILE A 28 -0.18 23.82 -4.02
C ILE A 28 0.27 22.45 -4.57
N PHE A 29 0.73 22.39 -5.81
CA PHE A 29 1.20 21.16 -6.43
C PHE A 29 2.39 20.55 -5.69
N ILE A 30 3.41 21.37 -5.37
CA ILE A 30 4.59 20.94 -4.59
C ILE A 30 4.15 20.45 -3.20
N PHE A 31 3.21 21.15 -2.56
CA PHE A 31 2.69 20.77 -1.25
C PHE A 31 1.98 19.41 -1.29
N ILE A 32 1.13 19.17 -2.29
CA ILE A 32 0.43 17.89 -2.48
C ILE A 32 1.42 16.75 -2.73
N VAL A 33 2.37 16.93 -3.65
CA VAL A 33 3.37 15.90 -3.97
C VAL A 33 4.23 15.57 -2.75
N SER A 34 4.61 16.57 -1.96
CA SER A 34 5.38 16.37 -0.73
C SER A 34 4.57 15.59 0.32
N GLY A 35 3.27 15.87 0.43
CA GLY A 35 2.36 15.13 1.31
C GLY A 35 2.24 13.65 0.93
N ILE A 36 2.11 13.35 -0.36
CA ILE A 36 1.98 11.97 -0.89
C ILE A 36 3.23 11.14 -0.56
N ASN A 37 4.43 11.71 -0.70
CA ASN A 37 5.67 11.01 -0.40
C ASN A 37 5.80 10.63 1.09
N SER A 38 5.20 11.41 2.01
CA SER A 38 5.23 11.09 3.45
C SER A 38 4.33 9.90 3.83
N LEU A 39 3.35 9.57 2.99
CA LEU A 39 2.41 8.46 3.24
C LEU A 39 3.03 7.10 2.91
N GLY A 40 3.98 7.04 1.97
CA GLY A 40 4.52 5.77 1.45
C GLY A 40 5.29 4.94 2.49
N SER A 41 6.03 5.57 3.42
CA SER A 41 6.80 4.84 4.44
C SER A 41 5.92 4.29 5.55
N LYS A 42 4.95 5.08 6.05
CA LYS A 42 3.95 4.60 7.01
C LYS A 42 3.03 3.53 6.42
N SER A 43 2.75 3.61 5.13
CA SER A 43 1.91 2.64 4.43
C SER A 43 2.45 1.21 4.50
N LYS A 44 3.79 1.02 4.50
CA LYS A 44 4.39 -0.32 4.41
C LYS A 44 4.28 -1.10 5.73
N GLU A 45 4.54 -0.44 6.85
CA GLU A 45 4.37 -1.05 8.18
C GLU A 45 2.89 -1.33 8.47
N GLU A 46 2.00 -0.40 8.11
CA GLU A 46 0.56 -0.58 8.26
C GLU A 46 0.03 -1.71 7.35
N GLU A 47 0.49 -1.81 6.11
CA GLU A 47 0.17 -2.92 5.19
C GLU A 47 0.57 -4.27 5.78
N MET A 48 1.78 -4.37 6.33
CA MET A 48 2.27 -5.58 6.98
C MET A 48 1.45 -5.94 8.23
N LYS A 49 1.09 -4.94 9.04
CA LYS A 49 0.26 -5.12 10.22
C LYS A 49 -1.14 -5.63 9.86
N ILE A 50 -1.79 -5.02 8.88
CA ILE A 50 -3.11 -5.44 8.38
C ILE A 50 -3.05 -6.89 7.87
N ALA A 51 -2.00 -7.25 7.12
CA ALA A 51 -1.81 -8.62 6.66
C ALA A 51 -1.66 -9.61 7.82
N LYS A 52 -0.86 -9.26 8.83
CA LYS A 52 -0.67 -10.09 10.04
C LYS A 52 -1.97 -10.27 10.82
N ASP A 53 -2.73 -9.19 11.01
CA ASP A 53 -4.01 -9.23 11.72
C ASP A 53 -5.05 -10.07 10.99
N SER A 54 -5.09 -10.00 9.66
CA SER A 54 -5.95 -10.85 8.83
C SER A 54 -5.62 -12.34 9.01
N ILE A 55 -4.33 -12.70 8.99
CA ILE A 55 -3.88 -14.07 9.22
C ILE A 55 -4.27 -14.55 10.63
N ASN A 56 -4.00 -13.74 11.66
CA ASN A 56 -4.36 -14.06 13.04
C ASN A 56 -5.87 -14.28 13.20
N LYS A 57 -6.68 -13.42 12.58
CA LYS A 57 -8.13 -13.56 12.60
C LYS A 57 -8.58 -14.88 11.97
N ALA A 58 -7.96 -15.29 10.86
CA ALA A 58 -8.27 -16.55 10.20
C ALA A 58 -7.87 -17.77 11.06
N ILE A 59 -6.73 -17.71 11.75
CA ILE A 59 -6.26 -18.75 12.70
C ILE A 59 -7.28 -18.96 13.82
N VAL A 60 -7.69 -17.87 14.47
CA VAL A 60 -8.65 -17.92 15.57
C VAL A 60 -10.02 -18.38 15.06
N SER A 61 -10.41 -17.95 13.86
CA SER A 61 -11.67 -18.40 13.23
C SER A 61 -11.66 -19.90 12.94
N CYS A 62 -10.52 -20.45 12.48
CA CYS A 62 -10.35 -21.88 12.30
C CYS A 62 -10.56 -22.65 13.61
N TYR A 63 -9.98 -22.16 14.71
CA TYR A 63 -10.18 -22.78 16.02
C TYR A 63 -11.64 -22.68 16.49
N ALA A 64 -12.28 -21.53 16.30
CA ALA A 64 -13.67 -21.31 16.70
C ALA A 64 -14.66 -22.21 15.93
N ILE A 65 -14.41 -22.47 14.65
CA ILE A 65 -15.30 -23.25 13.78
C ILE A 65 -15.00 -24.75 13.85
N GLU A 66 -13.72 -25.13 13.84
CA GLU A 66 -13.29 -26.53 13.70
C GLU A 66 -12.81 -27.16 15.01
N GLY A 67 -12.69 -26.36 16.09
CA GLY A 67 -12.17 -26.81 17.38
C GLY A 67 -10.66 -27.07 17.39
N LYS A 68 -9.94 -26.64 16.35
CA LYS A 68 -8.50 -26.85 16.19
C LYS A 68 -7.84 -25.76 15.36
N TYR A 69 -6.58 -25.47 15.65
CA TYR A 69 -5.76 -24.57 14.86
C TYR A 69 -5.40 -25.20 13.50
N PRO A 70 -5.16 -24.36 12.48
CA PRO A 70 -4.87 -24.84 11.13
C PRO A 70 -3.54 -25.61 11.10
N LYS A 71 -3.47 -26.69 10.32
CA LYS A 71 -2.28 -27.55 10.25
C LYS A 71 -1.05 -26.89 9.62
N ASP A 72 -1.28 -25.93 8.73
CA ASP A 72 -0.28 -25.20 7.98
C ASP A 72 -0.89 -23.90 7.44
N PHE A 73 -0.04 -23.00 6.94
CA PHE A 73 -0.49 -21.73 6.35
C PHE A 73 -1.33 -21.94 5.07
N ASN A 74 -1.05 -22.98 4.28
CA ASN A 74 -1.80 -23.26 3.04
C ASN A 74 -3.27 -23.62 3.33
N TYR A 75 -3.56 -24.21 4.49
CA TYR A 75 -4.92 -24.48 4.93
C TYR A 75 -5.74 -23.18 5.08
N LEU A 76 -5.10 -22.11 5.56
CA LEU A 76 -5.73 -20.80 5.68
C LEU A 76 -5.98 -20.16 4.32
N VAL A 77 -5.02 -20.27 3.40
CA VAL A 77 -5.15 -19.76 2.02
C VAL A 77 -6.32 -20.44 1.31
N LYS A 78 -6.45 -21.77 1.44
CA LYS A 78 -7.46 -22.55 0.74
C LYS A 78 -8.87 -22.42 1.34
N ASN A 79 -8.98 -22.35 2.66
CA ASN A 79 -10.28 -22.49 3.34
C ASN A 79 -10.78 -21.19 4.00
N TYR A 80 -9.90 -20.22 4.27
CA TYR A 80 -10.24 -18.98 4.99
C TYR A 80 -9.95 -17.71 4.15
N GLY A 81 -9.58 -17.87 2.88
CA GLY A 81 -9.39 -16.74 1.95
C GLY A 81 -8.22 -15.81 2.33
N VAL A 82 -7.23 -16.34 3.04
CA VAL A 82 -6.03 -15.58 3.40
C VAL A 82 -5.17 -15.39 2.15
N HIS A 83 -4.84 -14.13 1.85
CA HIS A 83 -3.98 -13.78 0.73
C HIS A 83 -2.81 -12.92 1.22
N ILE A 84 -1.60 -13.29 0.81
CA ILE A 84 -0.39 -12.50 1.03
C ILE A 84 0.39 -12.41 -0.28
N ASN A 85 1.04 -11.28 -0.51
CA ASN A 85 1.93 -11.13 -1.66
C ASN A 85 3.25 -11.89 -1.42
N GLU A 86 3.32 -13.12 -1.93
CA GLU A 86 4.48 -14.01 -1.79
C GLU A 86 5.77 -13.51 -2.46
N TYR A 87 5.66 -12.53 -3.37
CA TYR A 87 6.83 -11.89 -3.97
C TYR A 87 7.51 -10.92 -3.02
N LYS A 88 6.73 -10.23 -2.18
CA LYS A 88 7.19 -9.19 -1.25
C LYS A 88 7.42 -9.72 0.16
N TYR A 89 6.66 -10.74 0.56
CA TYR A 89 6.64 -11.26 1.92
C TYR A 89 6.78 -12.78 1.96
N LYS A 90 7.47 -13.27 2.99
CA LYS A 90 7.55 -14.69 3.35
C LYS A 90 6.89 -14.89 4.70
N VAL A 91 5.97 -15.85 4.77
CA VAL A 91 5.31 -16.24 6.02
C VAL A 91 6.05 -17.43 6.62
N ASN A 92 6.56 -17.25 7.83
CA ASN A 92 7.03 -18.34 8.68
C ASN A 92 5.89 -18.74 9.62
N TYR A 93 5.43 -19.97 9.48
CA TYR A 93 4.31 -20.51 10.24
C TYR A 93 4.80 -21.70 11.07
N GLN A 94 4.68 -21.61 12.38
CA GLN A 94 5.13 -22.65 13.31
C GLN A 94 3.96 -23.14 14.15
N ILE A 95 3.67 -24.43 14.07
CA ILE A 95 2.65 -25.09 14.89
C ILE A 95 3.25 -26.32 15.58
N PHE A 96 3.03 -26.42 16.88
CA PHE A 96 3.50 -27.54 17.70
C PHE A 96 2.42 -28.61 17.86
N ALA A 97 1.17 -28.19 18.08
CA ALA A 97 0.03 -29.06 18.26
C ALA A 97 -1.25 -28.35 17.80
N SER A 98 -2.28 -29.12 17.44
CA SER A 98 -3.54 -28.59 16.92
C SER A 98 -4.36 -27.78 17.93
N ASN A 99 -3.99 -27.80 19.21
CA ASN A 99 -4.63 -27.07 20.30
C ASN A 99 -3.76 -25.94 20.88
N ILE A 100 -2.57 -25.70 20.32
CA ILE A 100 -1.68 -24.61 20.72
C ILE A 100 -1.69 -23.53 19.62
N LEU A 101 -1.84 -22.27 20.03
CA LEU A 101 -1.86 -21.15 19.10
C LEU A 101 -0.55 -21.14 18.29
N PRO A 102 -0.62 -21.21 16.95
CA PRO A 102 0.56 -21.18 16.09
C PRO A 102 1.24 -19.81 16.15
N ASP A 103 2.57 -19.83 16.05
CA ASP A 103 3.35 -18.60 15.87
C ASP A 103 3.44 -18.25 14.39
N VAL A 104 3.19 -16.98 14.08
CA VAL A 104 3.22 -16.44 12.72
C VAL A 104 4.10 -15.21 12.66
N THR A 105 5.17 -15.35 11.88
CA THR A 105 6.08 -14.25 11.59
C THR A 105 6.07 -13.98 10.09
N ILE A 106 5.83 -12.72 9.72
CA ILE A 106 5.95 -12.27 8.33
C ILE A 106 7.30 -11.58 8.21
N ILE A 107 8.06 -11.93 7.19
CA ILE A 107 9.38 -11.36 6.91
C ILE A 107 9.33 -10.79 5.50
N GLU A 108 9.88 -9.61 5.29
CA GLU A 108 10.08 -9.10 3.94
C GLU A 108 11.16 -9.91 3.23
N ARG A 109 10.94 -10.17 1.93
CA ARG A 109 11.98 -10.76 1.09
C ARG A 109 13.08 -9.78 0.76
#